data_AF-A0AAD7CVT5-F1
#
_entry.id   AF-A0AAD7CVT5-F1
#
_cell.length_a   1.000
_cell.length_b   1.000
_cell.length_c   1.000
_cell.angle_alpha   90.00
_cell.angle_beta   90.00
_cell.angle_gamma   90.00
#
_symmetry.space_group_name_H-M   'P 1'
#
loop_
_entity.id
_entity.type
_entity.pdbx_description
1 polymer ?
#
loop_
_entity_poly.entity_id
_entity_poly.type
_entity_poly.pdbx_seq_one_letter_code
_entity_poly.pdbx_strand_id
1 'polypeptide(L)'
;MPSINLSAPAEPTNSPHSLLPFLQSQSQTILTRLYQRPSSCLSIFRLLAPLQQQIVMNLLWLESAISQSTMAAWVVREGKKHYDSALTTLFRLHILSTSPIKLALNPTFKTSLRQALTGGGTTGSFGVLAPKDDKHPPMGIDGLDGYALERWETILHYMVSSGTGQNSMRPSKDVLYLLQRSGLMASPHGSLQITSVGFQFLLHSPHAQLWDLLLQYLRMAEERGMDLVEVLSFLFMLSTMELGREYSTEGTNTTETAALTQKAMLSDLRDYGLLWQRKPSSRRFYPTRLATTLTSSSPPLPTSTGTSSGPKEGFIVLETNYRIYAYTDNPLQTAVLNLFVALKYRFPNLVVGSITRDSVKKALNNGISAEQIISYLIAHAHPQMRKNNPLLPVTVQDQIRLWELEKNRLKSKEGYLYTAFTSPADYELVLNYARQLDVVLWENAAKRCFFGSVDGHANIKGFIERRTGGNA
;
A
#
# COMPACT_ATOMS: atom_id res chain seq x y z
N MET A 1 -27.38 -32.88 -11.58
CA MET A 1 -26.61 -31.67 -11.96
C MET A 1 -27.36 -30.46 -11.43
N PRO A 2 -26.99 -29.87 -10.29
CA PRO A 2 -27.64 -28.68 -9.79
C PRO A 2 -27.03 -27.45 -10.47
N SER A 3 -27.91 -26.63 -11.02
CA SER A 3 -27.68 -25.37 -11.73
C SER A 3 -27.17 -24.29 -10.78
N ILE A 4 -26.02 -23.70 -11.11
CA ILE A 4 -25.45 -22.55 -10.40
C ILE A 4 -26.08 -21.27 -10.97
N ASN A 5 -26.85 -20.58 -10.15
CA ASN A 5 -27.39 -19.24 -10.42
C ASN A 5 -26.24 -18.24 -10.62
N LEU A 6 -26.15 -17.64 -11.80
CA LEU A 6 -25.33 -16.45 -12.06
C LEU A 6 -26.08 -15.21 -11.56
N SER A 7 -25.76 -14.72 -10.36
CA SER A 7 -26.11 -13.36 -9.96
C SER A 7 -25.16 -12.82 -8.89
N ALA A 8 -23.99 -12.35 -9.33
CA ALA A 8 -23.24 -11.27 -8.70
C ALA A 8 -22.22 -10.72 -9.73
N PRO A 9 -22.11 -9.40 -9.93
CA PRO A 9 -21.06 -8.85 -10.77
C PRO A 9 -19.72 -9.07 -10.05
N ALA A 10 -18.89 -9.96 -10.60
CA ALA A 10 -17.53 -10.16 -10.14
C ALA A 10 -16.76 -8.84 -10.26
N GLU A 11 -16.22 -8.35 -9.15
CA GLU A 11 -15.18 -7.33 -9.16
C GLU A 11 -14.06 -7.76 -10.12
N PRO A 12 -13.34 -6.83 -10.79
CA PRO A 12 -12.30 -7.21 -11.74
C PRO A 12 -11.14 -7.92 -11.02
N THR A 13 -11.18 -9.25 -10.99
CA THR A 13 -10.25 -10.16 -10.28
C THR A 13 -8.86 -10.26 -10.93
N ASN A 14 -8.39 -9.21 -11.60
CA ASN A 14 -7.16 -9.24 -12.41
C ASN A 14 -6.15 -8.15 -12.05
N SER A 15 -6.23 -7.53 -10.87
CA SER A 15 -5.08 -6.80 -10.34
C SER A 15 -4.09 -7.80 -9.73
N PRO A 16 -2.83 -7.85 -10.22
CA PRO A 16 -1.81 -8.67 -9.58
C PRO A 16 -1.61 -8.19 -8.15
N HIS A 17 -1.44 -9.13 -7.22
CA HIS A 17 -1.19 -8.81 -5.81
C HIS A 17 0.00 -7.84 -5.67
N SER A 18 -0.10 -6.85 -4.78
CA SER A 18 0.88 -5.76 -4.60
C SER A 18 2.32 -6.23 -4.31
N LEU A 19 2.45 -7.43 -3.73
CA LEU A 19 3.74 -8.09 -3.50
C LEU A 19 4.44 -8.60 -4.78
N LEU A 20 3.70 -8.96 -5.84
CA LEU A 20 4.29 -9.58 -7.03
C LEU A 20 5.30 -8.66 -7.74
N PRO A 21 5.02 -7.36 -7.97
CA PRO A 21 6.03 -6.43 -8.50
C PRO A 21 7.30 -6.37 -7.65
N PHE A 22 7.18 -6.42 -6.32
CA PHE A 22 8.34 -6.43 -5.42
C PHE A 22 9.16 -7.71 -5.54
N LEU A 23 8.52 -8.88 -5.68
CA LEU A 23 9.24 -10.14 -5.91
C LEU A 23 9.91 -10.18 -7.28
N GLN A 24 9.29 -9.58 -8.31
CA GLN A 24 9.87 -9.49 -9.66
C GLN A 24 11.11 -8.60 -9.73
N SER A 25 11.26 -7.63 -8.82
CA SER A 25 12.46 -6.79 -8.78
C SER A 25 13.65 -7.45 -8.06
N GLN A 26 13.44 -8.60 -7.42
CA GLN A 26 14.51 -9.30 -6.69
C GLN A 26 15.38 -10.15 -7.60
N SER A 27 16.61 -10.42 -7.15
CA SER A 27 17.55 -11.28 -7.87
C SER A 27 17.15 -12.76 -7.80
N GLN A 28 17.56 -13.52 -8.81
CA GLN A 28 17.31 -14.96 -8.90
C GLN A 28 17.89 -15.75 -7.70
N THR A 29 19.01 -15.30 -7.12
CA THR A 29 19.63 -15.91 -5.94
C THR A 29 18.78 -15.75 -4.70
N ILE A 30 18.19 -14.58 -4.47
CA ILE A 30 17.27 -14.33 -3.35
C ILE A 30 16.02 -15.21 -3.49
N LEU A 31 15.42 -15.24 -4.69
CA LEU A 31 14.23 -16.06 -4.96
C LEU A 31 14.51 -17.55 -4.81
N THR A 32 15.67 -18.04 -5.27
CA THR A 32 16.04 -19.45 -5.11
C THR A 32 16.23 -19.83 -3.65
N ARG A 33 16.85 -18.96 -2.83
CA ARG A 33 16.94 -19.15 -1.36
C ARG A 33 15.56 -19.16 -0.72
N LEU A 34 14.68 -18.24 -1.11
CA LEU A 34 13.30 -18.17 -0.62
C LEU A 34 12.51 -19.45 -0.95
N TYR A 35 12.70 -20.01 -2.15
CA TYR A 35 12.07 -21.26 -2.59
C TYR A 35 12.58 -22.52 -1.91
N GLN A 36 13.66 -22.46 -1.11
CA GLN A 36 14.10 -23.60 -0.30
C GLN A 36 13.11 -23.92 0.83
N ARG A 37 12.30 -22.94 1.25
CA ARG A 37 11.30 -23.12 2.33
C ARG A 37 9.94 -23.50 1.73
N PRO A 38 9.36 -24.66 2.12
CA PRO A 38 8.04 -25.09 1.66
C PRO A 38 6.92 -24.07 1.89
N SER A 39 6.93 -23.35 3.03
CA SER A 39 5.91 -22.35 3.35
C SER A 39 5.93 -21.14 2.42
N SER A 40 7.11 -20.70 2.01
CA SER A 40 7.29 -19.62 1.03
C SER A 40 6.76 -20.03 -0.34
N CYS A 41 7.04 -21.26 -0.79
CA CYS A 41 6.52 -21.77 -2.07
C CYS A 41 4.98 -21.87 -2.07
N LEU A 42 4.39 -22.37 -0.99
CA LEU A 42 2.93 -22.45 -0.86
C LEU A 42 2.28 -21.05 -0.86
N SER A 43 2.87 -20.11 -0.12
CA SER A 43 2.39 -18.74 -0.05
C SER A 43 2.47 -18.03 -1.40
N ILE A 44 3.59 -18.16 -2.11
CA ILE A 44 3.75 -17.59 -3.45
C ILE A 44 2.77 -18.24 -4.43
N PHE A 45 2.56 -19.55 -4.36
CA PHE A 45 1.55 -20.24 -5.16
C PHE A 45 0.13 -19.68 -4.93
N ARG A 46 -0.25 -19.38 -3.67
CA ARG A 46 -1.54 -18.75 -3.34
C ARG A 46 -1.69 -17.34 -3.92
N LEU A 47 -0.59 -16.59 -4.07
CA LEU A 47 -0.58 -15.23 -4.63
C LEU A 47 -0.68 -15.21 -6.17
N LEU A 48 -0.43 -16.33 -6.85
CA LEU A 48 -0.52 -16.42 -8.30
C LEU A 48 -1.98 -16.38 -8.77
N ALA A 49 -2.20 -15.85 -9.98
CA ALA A 49 -3.52 -15.88 -10.62
C ALA A 49 -3.96 -17.33 -10.92
N PRO A 50 -5.27 -17.61 -11.05
CA PRO A 50 -5.77 -18.97 -11.27
C PRO A 50 -5.12 -19.69 -12.47
N LEU A 51 -4.89 -18.96 -13.57
CA LEU A 51 -4.22 -19.51 -14.76
C LEU A 51 -2.75 -19.88 -14.49
N GLN A 52 -2.03 -19.06 -13.73
CA GLN A 52 -0.64 -19.32 -13.34
C GLN A 52 -0.57 -20.53 -12.41
N GLN A 53 -1.50 -20.65 -11.46
CA GLN A 53 -1.62 -21.82 -10.58
C GLN A 53 -1.87 -23.11 -11.37
N GLN A 54 -2.76 -23.06 -12.37
CA GLN A 54 -3.03 -24.21 -13.25
C GLN A 54 -1.78 -24.64 -14.03
N ILE A 55 -1.01 -23.70 -14.59
CA ILE A 55 0.24 -24.01 -15.30
C ILE A 55 1.24 -24.68 -14.34
N VAL A 56 1.41 -24.14 -13.14
CA VAL A 56 2.32 -24.70 -12.12
C VAL A 56 1.88 -26.11 -11.73
N MET A 57 0.58 -26.34 -11.47
CA MET A 57 0.07 -27.65 -11.09
C MET A 57 0.24 -28.71 -12.18
N ASN A 58 0.02 -28.33 -13.45
CA ASN A 58 0.26 -29.23 -14.59
C ASN A 58 1.73 -29.65 -14.68
N LEU A 59 2.66 -28.73 -14.39
CA LEU A 59 4.10 -28.98 -14.45
C LEU A 59 4.68 -29.63 -13.19
N LEU A 60 3.97 -29.57 -12.07
CA LEU A 60 4.50 -29.98 -10.76
C LEU A 60 4.91 -31.44 -10.71
N TRP A 61 4.10 -32.35 -11.27
CA TRP A 61 4.30 -33.80 -11.18
C TRP A 61 5.11 -34.40 -12.32
N LEU A 62 5.30 -33.65 -13.40
CA LEU A 62 6.07 -34.10 -14.56
C LEU A 62 7.56 -34.16 -14.23
N GLU A 63 8.22 -35.26 -14.58
CA GLU A 63 9.67 -35.42 -14.34
C GLU A 63 10.52 -34.77 -15.44
N SER A 64 10.03 -34.78 -16.68
CA SER A 64 10.68 -34.20 -17.85
C SER A 64 10.10 -32.83 -18.23
N ALA A 65 10.90 -32.01 -18.91
CA ALA A 65 10.49 -30.71 -19.43
C ALA A 65 9.62 -30.89 -20.70
N ILE A 66 8.54 -30.11 -20.81
CA ILE A 66 7.59 -30.19 -21.93
C ILE A 66 7.86 -29.09 -22.96
N SER A 67 7.61 -29.35 -24.24
CA SER A 67 7.65 -28.31 -25.28
C SER A 67 6.58 -27.23 -25.04
N GLN A 68 6.93 -25.95 -25.22
CA GLN A 68 5.98 -24.85 -25.11
C GLN A 68 4.79 -24.99 -26.08
N SER A 69 5.00 -25.62 -27.25
CA SER A 69 3.95 -25.88 -28.24
C SER A 69 2.83 -26.80 -27.73
N THR A 70 3.18 -27.80 -26.91
CA THR A 70 2.22 -28.77 -26.37
C THR A 70 1.27 -28.10 -25.38
N MET A 71 1.79 -27.25 -24.49
CA MET A 71 0.96 -26.50 -23.54
C MET A 71 0.14 -25.41 -24.24
N ALA A 72 0.71 -24.77 -25.27
CA ALA A 72 -0.01 -23.77 -26.07
C ALA A 72 -1.19 -24.38 -26.85
N ALA A 73 -1.14 -25.67 -27.20
CA ALA A 73 -2.24 -26.37 -27.86
C ALA A 73 -3.50 -26.51 -26.97
N TRP A 74 -3.34 -26.45 -25.65
CA TRP A 74 -4.46 -26.52 -24.70
C TRP A 74 -5.16 -25.18 -24.50
N VAL A 75 -4.66 -24.09 -25.10
CA VAL A 75 -5.17 -22.73 -24.94
C VAL A 75 -6.08 -22.37 -26.11
N VAL A 76 -7.30 -21.92 -25.81
CA VAL A 76 -8.23 -21.39 -26.81
C VAL A 76 -7.67 -20.11 -27.43
N ARG A 77 -7.92 -19.88 -28.74
CA ARG A 77 -7.36 -18.74 -29.50
C ARG A 77 -7.58 -17.38 -28.82
N GLU A 78 -8.74 -17.17 -28.20
CA GLU A 78 -9.10 -15.93 -27.50
C GLU A 78 -8.29 -15.72 -26.20
N GLY A 79 -7.88 -16.80 -25.53
CA GLY A 79 -7.13 -16.77 -24.26
C GLY A 79 -5.61 -16.65 -24.41
N LYS A 80 -5.08 -16.66 -25.64
CA LYS A 80 -3.63 -16.71 -25.88
C LYS A 80 -2.87 -15.53 -25.25
N LYS A 81 -3.44 -14.32 -25.31
CA LYS A 81 -2.82 -13.12 -24.69
C LYS A 81 -2.68 -13.26 -23.16
N HIS A 82 -3.68 -13.82 -22.49
CA HIS A 82 -3.64 -14.05 -21.05
C HIS A 82 -2.63 -15.15 -20.68
N TYR A 83 -2.52 -16.19 -21.50
CA TYR A 83 -1.53 -17.24 -21.34
C TYR A 83 -0.09 -16.71 -21.49
N ASP A 84 0.19 -15.92 -22.53
CA ASP A 84 1.52 -15.34 -22.76
C ASP A 84 1.91 -14.36 -21.62
N SER A 85 0.94 -13.60 -21.10
CA SER A 85 1.12 -12.75 -19.92
C SER A 85 1.40 -13.57 -18.64
N ALA A 86 0.69 -14.68 -18.45
CA ALA A 86 0.91 -15.59 -17.32
C ALA A 86 2.30 -16.24 -17.36
N LEU A 87 2.74 -16.70 -18.53
CA LEU A 87 4.10 -17.22 -18.72
C LEU A 87 5.16 -16.15 -18.41
N THR A 88 4.98 -14.94 -18.94
CA THR A 88 5.90 -13.81 -18.68
C THR A 88 6.04 -13.56 -17.18
N THR A 89 4.93 -13.59 -16.44
CA THR A 89 4.92 -13.42 -14.99
C THR A 89 5.69 -14.55 -14.28
N LEU A 90 5.45 -15.82 -14.67
CA LEU A 90 6.14 -16.97 -14.09
C LEU A 90 7.65 -17.00 -14.40
N PHE A 91 8.06 -16.53 -15.58
CA PHE A 91 9.48 -16.35 -15.93
C PHE A 91 10.12 -15.25 -15.10
N ARG A 92 9.45 -14.11 -14.90
CA ARG A 92 9.94 -13.00 -14.05
C ARG A 92 10.09 -13.41 -12.58
N LEU A 93 9.23 -14.30 -12.09
CA LEU A 93 9.33 -14.85 -10.74
C LEU A 93 10.37 -16.00 -10.63
N HIS A 94 11.05 -16.37 -11.72
CA HIS A 94 11.98 -17.50 -11.76
C HIS A 94 11.37 -18.84 -11.27
N ILE A 95 10.05 -18.99 -11.41
CA ILE A 95 9.33 -20.25 -11.12
C ILE A 95 9.52 -21.21 -12.30
N LEU A 96 9.47 -20.69 -13.52
CA LEU A 96 9.85 -21.42 -14.72
C LEU A 96 11.34 -21.21 -15.01
N SER A 97 12.02 -22.27 -15.44
CA SER A 97 13.39 -22.21 -15.94
C SER A 97 13.44 -21.40 -17.24
N THR A 98 14.47 -20.57 -17.42
CA THR A 98 14.65 -19.60 -18.53
C THR A 98 14.88 -20.25 -19.91
N SER A 99 14.45 -21.48 -20.13
CA SER A 99 14.62 -22.19 -21.39
C SER A 99 13.50 -21.80 -22.38
N PRO A 100 13.81 -21.22 -23.55
CA PRO A 100 12.79 -20.73 -24.49
C PRO A 100 12.05 -21.84 -25.24
N ILE A 101 12.56 -23.08 -25.20
CA ILE A 101 12.02 -24.21 -25.98
C ILE A 101 11.29 -25.23 -25.08
N LYS A 102 11.75 -25.37 -23.84
CA LYS A 102 11.27 -26.37 -22.89
C LYS A 102 10.79 -25.70 -21.61
N LEU A 103 9.53 -25.91 -21.28
CA LEU A 103 8.93 -25.48 -20.02
C LEU A 103 9.27 -26.50 -18.94
N ALA A 104 9.98 -26.04 -17.92
CA ALA A 104 10.25 -26.79 -16.69
C ALA A 104 10.14 -25.84 -15.50
N LEU A 105 9.64 -26.36 -14.37
CA LEU A 105 9.70 -25.64 -13.10
C LEU A 105 11.13 -25.63 -12.57
N ASN A 106 11.49 -24.59 -11.83
CA ASN A 106 12.71 -24.53 -11.04
C ASN A 106 12.75 -25.75 -10.11
N PRO A 107 13.85 -26.55 -10.11
CA PRO A 107 13.92 -27.78 -9.34
C PRO A 107 13.69 -27.56 -7.84
N THR A 108 14.25 -26.47 -7.28
CA THR A 108 14.08 -26.12 -5.86
C THR A 108 12.63 -25.76 -5.54
N PHE A 109 11.97 -24.96 -6.40
CA PHE A 109 10.56 -24.62 -6.21
C PHE A 109 9.67 -25.86 -6.30
N LYS A 110 9.95 -26.74 -7.27
CA LYS A 110 9.23 -27.98 -7.51
C LYS A 110 9.34 -28.95 -6.33
N THR A 111 10.53 -29.18 -5.78
CA THR A 111 10.72 -30.06 -4.62
C THR A 111 10.03 -29.51 -3.37
N SER A 112 10.22 -28.22 -3.09
CA SER A 112 9.63 -27.56 -1.92
C SER A 112 8.10 -27.46 -2.00
N LEU A 113 7.52 -27.21 -3.19
CA LEU A 113 6.07 -27.18 -3.36
C LEU A 113 5.46 -28.58 -3.27
N ARG A 114 6.14 -29.62 -3.81
CA ARG A 114 5.72 -31.02 -3.60
C ARG A 114 5.71 -31.36 -2.11
N GLN A 115 6.78 -31.02 -1.39
CA GLN A 115 6.88 -31.20 0.07
C GLN A 115 5.74 -30.50 0.82
N ALA A 116 5.43 -29.24 0.46
CA ALA A 116 4.31 -28.50 1.03
C ALA A 116 2.95 -29.18 0.82
N LEU A 117 2.72 -29.79 -0.35
CA LEU A 117 1.43 -30.42 -0.70
C LEU A 117 1.29 -31.84 -0.15
N THR A 118 2.38 -32.61 -0.08
CA THR A 118 2.36 -33.98 0.46
C THR A 118 2.55 -34.04 1.97
N GLY A 119 2.75 -32.89 2.62
CA GLY A 119 3.11 -32.82 4.04
C GLY A 119 4.47 -33.43 4.36
N GLY A 120 5.33 -33.57 3.35
CA GLY A 120 6.67 -34.14 3.49
C GLY A 120 7.69 -33.08 3.90
N GLY A 121 8.58 -33.43 4.83
CA GLY A 121 9.69 -32.57 5.25
C GLY A 121 9.90 -32.58 6.77
N THR A 122 11.15 -32.44 7.20
CA THR A 122 11.55 -32.33 8.62
C THR A 122 11.79 -30.89 9.07
N THR A 123 11.71 -29.94 8.14
CA THR A 123 11.92 -28.52 8.43
C THR A 123 10.60 -27.96 8.98
N GLY A 124 10.61 -27.38 10.17
CA GLY A 124 9.47 -26.70 10.81
C GLY A 124 9.02 -25.43 10.08
N SER A 125 8.99 -25.47 8.74
CA SER A 125 8.73 -24.36 7.82
C SER A 125 7.32 -23.78 7.98
N PHE A 126 6.38 -24.55 8.52
CA PHE A 126 5.00 -24.14 8.80
C PHE A 126 4.78 -23.70 10.28
N GLY A 127 5.88 -23.48 11.00
CA GLY A 127 5.87 -23.15 12.43
C GLY A 127 5.81 -24.39 13.31
N VAL A 128 6.45 -24.32 14.48
CA VAL A 128 6.41 -25.39 15.47
C VAL A 128 5.33 -25.07 16.49
N LEU A 129 4.31 -25.92 16.56
CA LEU A 129 3.24 -25.81 17.56
C LEU A 129 3.83 -25.95 18.96
N ALA A 130 3.51 -25.01 19.85
CA ALA A 130 3.89 -25.13 21.24
C ALA A 130 3.02 -26.22 21.91
N PRO A 131 3.59 -27.03 22.83
CA PRO A 131 2.78 -27.92 23.64
C PRO A 131 1.76 -27.11 24.47
N LYS A 132 0.56 -27.66 24.63
CA LYS A 132 -0.51 -27.01 25.40
C LYS A 132 -0.01 -26.65 26.80
N ASP A 133 -0.16 -25.38 27.19
CA ASP A 133 0.11 -24.94 28.55
C ASP A 133 -1.14 -25.19 29.41
N ASP A 134 -1.10 -26.20 30.28
CA ASP A 134 -2.22 -26.51 31.18
C ASP A 134 -2.47 -25.41 32.23
N LYS A 135 -1.50 -24.50 32.44
CA LYS A 135 -1.61 -23.41 33.45
C LYS A 135 -2.36 -22.18 32.95
N HIS A 136 -2.46 -21.98 31.65
CA HIS A 136 -3.03 -20.76 31.10
C HIS A 136 -3.91 -21.08 29.89
N PRO A 137 -5.22 -20.75 29.95
CA PRO A 137 -6.09 -21.01 28.82
C PRO A 137 -5.62 -20.24 27.60
N PRO A 138 -5.68 -20.84 26.40
CA PRO A 138 -5.35 -20.15 25.16
C PRO A 138 -6.31 -18.96 24.97
N MET A 139 -5.82 -17.89 24.35
CA MET A 139 -6.69 -16.77 24.01
C MET A 139 -7.74 -17.23 23.00
N GLY A 140 -9.01 -16.91 23.25
CA GLY A 140 -10.08 -17.14 22.29
C GLY A 140 -9.86 -16.35 21.00
N ILE A 141 -10.34 -16.89 19.87
CA ILE A 141 -10.20 -16.26 18.55
C ILE A 141 -10.77 -14.84 18.55
N ASP A 142 -11.90 -14.62 19.23
CA ASP A 142 -12.54 -13.30 19.34
C ASP A 142 -11.67 -12.27 20.09
N GLY A 143 -10.91 -12.73 21.08
CA GLY A 143 -9.95 -11.88 21.81
C GLY A 143 -8.74 -11.49 20.95
N LEU A 144 -8.25 -12.41 20.11
CA LEU A 144 -7.17 -12.13 19.16
C LEU A 144 -7.62 -11.15 18.08
N ASP A 145 -8.84 -11.31 17.56
CA ASP A 145 -9.43 -10.42 16.56
C ASP A 145 -9.65 -9.02 17.16
N GLY A 146 -10.14 -8.92 18.40
CA GLY A 146 -10.27 -7.65 19.13
C GLY A 146 -8.92 -6.94 19.36
N TYR A 147 -7.89 -7.67 19.78
CA TYR A 147 -6.54 -7.12 19.96
C TYR A 147 -5.95 -6.58 18.65
N ALA A 148 -6.09 -7.35 17.56
CA ALA A 148 -5.58 -6.95 16.24
C ALA A 148 -6.27 -5.67 15.75
N LEU A 149 -7.60 -5.57 15.91
CA LEU A 149 -8.38 -4.40 15.56
C LEU A 149 -7.98 -3.18 16.40
N GLU A 150 -7.90 -3.30 17.72
CA GLU A 150 -7.54 -2.19 18.60
C GLU A 150 -6.16 -1.61 18.24
N ARG A 151 -5.17 -2.47 18.01
CA ARG A 151 -3.82 -2.05 17.63
C ARG A 151 -3.79 -1.39 16.26
N TRP A 152 -4.47 -1.97 15.28
CA TRP A 152 -4.52 -1.43 13.93
C TRP A 152 -5.26 -0.08 13.90
N GLU A 153 -6.42 0.01 14.55
CA GLU A 153 -7.19 1.26 14.67
C GLU A 153 -6.42 2.33 15.44
N THR A 154 -5.62 1.97 16.44
CA THR A 154 -4.75 2.94 17.14
C THR A 154 -3.75 3.59 16.19
N ILE A 155 -3.14 2.82 15.27
CA ILE A 155 -2.21 3.34 14.27
C ILE A 155 -2.95 4.27 13.29
N LEU A 156 -4.10 3.84 12.76
CA LEU A 156 -4.89 4.64 11.82
C LEU A 156 -5.44 5.92 12.47
N HIS A 157 -5.93 5.82 13.70
CA HIS A 157 -6.45 6.95 14.46
C HIS A 157 -5.36 7.97 14.77
N TYR A 158 -4.14 7.51 15.06
CA TYR A 158 -2.99 8.38 15.22
C TYR A 158 -2.67 9.14 13.92
N MET A 159 -2.71 8.48 12.75
CA MET A 159 -2.46 9.16 11.45
C MET A 159 -3.43 10.32 11.22
N VAL A 160 -4.70 10.16 11.60
CA VAL A 160 -5.74 11.17 11.39
C VAL A 160 -5.75 12.24 12.48
N SER A 161 -5.50 11.86 13.73
CA SER A 161 -5.62 12.75 14.88
C SER A 161 -4.36 13.60 15.12
N SER A 162 -3.22 13.16 14.60
CA SER A 162 -1.95 13.90 14.70
C SER A 162 -2.09 15.26 14.01
N GLY A 163 -2.02 16.33 14.79
CA GLY A 163 -2.21 17.71 14.33
C GLY A 163 -3.60 18.32 14.61
N THR A 164 -4.56 17.55 15.13
CA THR A 164 -5.90 18.07 15.50
C THR A 164 -6.06 18.39 17.00
N GLY A 165 -5.01 18.19 17.81
CA GLY A 165 -5.02 18.48 19.25
C GLY A 165 -5.77 17.45 20.12
N GLN A 166 -6.27 16.36 19.53
CA GLN A 166 -6.85 15.25 20.29
C GLN A 166 -5.76 14.26 20.74
N ASN A 167 -5.76 13.93 22.04
CA ASN A 167 -4.85 12.95 22.65
C ASN A 167 -5.19 11.55 22.15
N SER A 168 -4.56 11.12 21.05
CA SER A 168 -4.56 9.73 20.63
C SER A 168 -3.42 8.96 21.29
N MET A 169 -3.64 7.67 21.55
CA MET A 169 -2.59 6.79 22.05
C MET A 169 -1.47 6.72 21.01
N ARG A 170 -0.26 7.14 21.38
CA ARG A 170 0.88 7.22 20.46
C ARG A 170 1.40 5.81 20.13
N PRO A 171 1.48 5.42 18.84
CA PRO A 171 2.13 4.19 18.41
C PRO A 171 3.61 4.14 18.80
N SER A 172 4.23 2.96 18.69
CA SER A 172 5.66 2.81 18.96
C SER A 172 6.51 3.64 17.99
N LYS A 173 7.73 4.00 18.42
CA LYS A 173 8.64 4.86 17.65
C LYS A 173 8.97 4.28 16.28
N ASP A 174 9.08 2.95 16.19
CA ASP A 174 9.35 2.25 14.94
C ASP A 174 8.21 2.38 13.92
N VAL A 175 6.96 2.27 14.38
CA VAL A 175 5.78 2.48 13.52
C VAL A 175 5.77 3.92 12.99
N LEU A 176 6.05 4.91 13.85
CA LEU A 176 6.10 6.31 13.43
C LEU A 176 7.21 6.58 12.41
N TYR A 177 8.38 5.98 12.63
CA TYR A 177 9.49 6.07 11.69
C TYR A 177 9.12 5.46 10.33
N LEU A 178 8.43 4.32 10.33
CA LEU A 178 7.94 3.70 9.10
C LEU A 178 6.86 4.54 8.39
N LEU A 179 5.91 5.12 9.14
CA LEU A 179 4.90 6.03 8.58
C LEU A 179 5.53 7.29 7.97
N GLN A 180 6.61 7.79 8.55
CA GLN A 180 7.35 8.94 8.01
C GLN A 180 8.16 8.56 6.77
N ARG A 181 8.87 7.42 6.80
CA ARG A 181 9.69 6.93 5.68
C ARG A 181 8.84 6.56 4.46
N SER A 182 7.66 5.98 4.70
CA SER A 182 6.70 5.64 3.65
C SER A 182 6.03 6.88 3.01
N GLY A 183 6.24 8.06 3.59
CA GLY A 183 5.62 9.31 3.12
C GLY A 183 4.14 9.40 3.45
N LEU A 184 3.60 8.50 4.28
CA LEU A 184 2.21 8.54 4.76
C LEU A 184 1.99 9.67 5.77
N MET A 185 3.03 10.01 6.53
CA MET A 185 3.05 11.17 7.42
C MET A 185 4.30 12.01 7.15
N ALA A 186 4.14 13.33 7.18
CA ALA A 186 5.25 14.28 7.07
C ALA A 186 5.30 15.16 8.32
N SER A 187 6.48 15.67 8.65
CA SER A 187 6.67 16.60 9.76
C SER A 187 7.15 17.97 9.25
N PRO A 188 6.29 18.77 8.59
CA PRO A 188 6.67 20.08 8.06
C PRO A 188 7.01 21.10 9.17
N HIS A 189 6.39 20.97 10.35
CA HIS A 189 6.52 21.93 11.47
C HIS A 189 6.78 21.25 12.82
N GLY A 190 7.48 20.11 12.82
CA GLY A 190 7.81 19.34 14.04
C GLY A 190 6.66 18.49 14.59
N SER A 191 5.43 18.66 14.09
CA SER A 191 4.31 17.76 14.33
C SER A 191 4.08 16.87 13.10
N LEU A 192 3.92 15.57 13.34
CA LEU A 192 3.55 14.61 12.30
C LEU A 192 2.13 14.91 11.82
N GLN A 193 1.97 15.14 10.52
CA GLN A 193 0.70 15.37 9.86
C GLN A 193 0.53 14.37 8.72
N ILE A 194 -0.71 14.01 8.42
CA ILE A 194 -1.03 13.14 7.29
C ILE A 194 -0.68 13.83 5.96
N THR A 195 -0.18 13.06 5.00
CA THR A 195 0.08 13.55 3.64
C THR A 195 -1.06 13.19 2.68
N SER A 196 -0.99 13.67 1.44
CA SER A 196 -1.89 13.25 0.35
C SER A 196 -1.92 11.74 0.15
N VAL A 197 -0.75 11.08 0.23
CA VAL A 197 -0.58 9.64 0.10
C VAL A 197 -1.12 8.93 1.35
N GLY A 198 -0.89 9.50 2.53
CA GLY A 198 -1.45 9.01 3.78
C GLY A 198 -2.98 9.00 3.80
N PHE A 199 -3.62 10.03 3.24
CA PHE A 199 -5.07 10.06 3.12
C PHE A 199 -5.56 8.99 2.14
N GLN A 200 -4.93 8.85 0.98
CA GLN A 200 -5.28 7.79 0.03
C GLN A 200 -5.14 6.38 0.64
N PHE A 201 -4.10 6.17 1.44
CA PHE A 201 -3.91 4.93 2.19
C PHE A 201 -5.10 4.62 3.12
N LEU A 202 -5.67 5.61 3.81
CA LEU A 202 -6.86 5.40 4.65
C LEU A 202 -8.09 4.94 3.86
N LEU A 203 -8.14 5.23 2.55
CA LEU A 203 -9.22 4.81 1.65
C LEU A 203 -9.07 3.38 1.15
N HIS A 204 -7.86 2.80 1.25
CA HIS A 204 -7.59 1.45 0.79
C HIS A 204 -8.30 0.42 1.68
N SER A 205 -8.51 -0.79 1.16
CA SER A 205 -9.02 -1.89 1.98
C SER A 205 -8.01 -2.25 3.09
N PRO A 206 -8.45 -2.82 4.22
CA PRO A 206 -7.52 -3.22 5.31
C PRO A 206 -6.39 -4.14 4.83
N HIS A 207 -6.67 -5.00 3.85
CA HIS A 207 -5.65 -5.86 3.21
C HIS A 207 -4.59 -5.04 2.47
N ALA A 208 -5.03 -4.10 1.63
CA ALA A 208 -4.16 -3.26 0.83
C ALA A 208 -3.33 -2.32 1.72
N GLN A 209 -3.95 -1.74 2.76
CA GLN A 209 -3.25 -0.95 3.79
C GLN A 209 -2.13 -1.75 4.46
N LEU A 210 -2.43 -2.98 4.87
CA LEU A 210 -1.45 -3.84 5.52
C LEU A 210 -0.26 -4.15 4.60
N TRP A 211 -0.53 -4.46 3.33
CA TRP A 211 0.54 -4.73 2.36
C TRP A 211 1.35 -3.50 1.97
N ASP A 212 0.72 -2.33 1.83
CA ASP A 212 1.44 -1.07 1.59
C ASP A 212 2.44 -0.80 2.73
N LEU A 213 2.02 -1.05 3.98
CA LEU A 213 2.88 -0.91 5.16
C LEU A 213 4.00 -1.97 5.18
N LEU A 214 3.68 -3.24 4.92
CA LEU A 214 4.64 -4.34 4.91
C LEU A 214 5.65 -4.23 3.76
N LEU A 215 5.25 -3.73 2.60
CA LEU A 215 6.19 -3.46 1.50
C LEU A 215 7.21 -2.39 1.87
N GLN A 216 6.79 -1.35 2.58
CA GLN A 216 7.72 -0.35 3.10
C GLN A 216 8.61 -0.93 4.20
N TYR A 217 8.06 -1.81 5.04
CA TYR A 217 8.86 -2.54 6.02
C TYR A 217 9.95 -3.39 5.36
N LEU A 218 9.63 -4.11 4.28
CA LEU A 218 10.60 -4.92 3.53
C LEU A 218 11.73 -4.08 2.92
N ARG A 219 11.42 -2.88 2.42
CA ARG A 219 12.43 -1.92 1.92
C ARG A 219 13.32 -1.39 3.05
N MET A 220 12.74 -1.11 4.21
CA MET A 220 13.49 -0.66 5.39
C MET A 220 14.31 -1.78 6.05
N ALA A 221 13.89 -3.04 5.89
CA ALA A 221 14.61 -4.19 6.41
C ALA A 221 16.02 -4.30 5.82
N GLU A 222 16.16 -3.98 4.54
CA GLU A 222 17.45 -3.94 3.84
C GLU A 222 18.38 -2.86 4.43
N GLU A 223 17.85 -1.66 4.73
CA GLU A 223 18.61 -0.57 5.38
C GLU A 223 19.05 -0.93 6.81
N ARG A 224 18.23 -1.70 7.53
CA ARG A 224 18.53 -2.18 8.89
C ARG A 224 19.51 -3.36 8.92
N GLY A 225 19.96 -3.86 7.76
CA GLY A 225 20.87 -5.00 7.66
C GLY A 225 20.21 -6.35 7.99
N MET A 226 18.89 -6.46 7.90
CA MET A 226 18.17 -7.72 8.08
C MET A 226 18.18 -8.54 6.77
N ASP A 227 18.32 -9.86 6.84
CA ASP A 227 18.25 -10.70 5.63
C ASP A 227 16.81 -10.75 5.11
N LEU A 228 16.59 -10.17 3.92
CA LEU A 228 15.29 -10.11 3.26
C LEU A 228 14.65 -11.49 3.09
N VAL A 229 15.44 -12.54 2.85
CA VAL A 229 14.93 -13.91 2.67
C VAL A 229 14.28 -14.41 3.96
N GLU A 230 14.91 -14.15 5.10
CA GLU A 230 14.38 -14.54 6.41
C GLU A 230 13.09 -13.79 6.74
N VAL A 231 13.06 -12.49 6.45
CA VAL A 231 11.88 -11.65 6.67
C VAL A 231 10.69 -12.13 5.85
N LEU A 232 10.87 -12.31 4.54
CA LEU A 232 9.81 -12.81 3.66
C LEU A 232 9.35 -14.21 4.05
N SER A 233 10.30 -15.10 4.35
CA SER A 233 9.98 -16.46 4.75
C SER A 233 9.19 -16.52 6.06
N PHE A 234 9.48 -15.63 7.00
CA PHE A 234 8.73 -15.54 8.25
C PHE A 234 7.31 -15.01 8.02
N LEU A 235 7.13 -13.96 7.21
CA LEU A 235 5.79 -13.47 6.86
C LEU A 235 4.96 -14.55 6.15
N PHE A 236 5.57 -15.31 5.25
CA PHE A 236 4.91 -16.42 4.58
C PHE A 236 4.58 -17.57 5.53
N MET A 237 5.49 -17.93 6.44
CA MET A 237 5.22 -18.88 7.52
C MET A 237 3.99 -18.44 8.33
N LEU A 238 3.96 -17.19 8.81
CA LEU A 238 2.82 -16.65 9.56
C LEU A 238 1.50 -16.74 8.79
N SER A 239 1.53 -16.51 7.48
CA SER A 239 0.35 -16.60 6.63
C SER A 239 -0.20 -18.02 6.46
N THR A 240 0.64 -19.03 6.69
CA THR A 240 0.27 -20.45 6.62
C THR A 240 -0.10 -21.06 7.97
N MET A 241 0.03 -20.30 9.07
CA MET A 241 -0.31 -20.75 10.42
C MET A 241 -1.83 -20.81 10.64
N GLU A 242 -2.23 -21.64 11.60
CA GLU A 242 -3.62 -21.77 12.03
C GLU A 242 -3.96 -20.76 13.13
N LEU A 243 -5.14 -20.15 13.02
CA LEU A 243 -5.65 -19.21 14.01
C LEU A 243 -5.95 -19.90 15.34
N GLY A 244 -5.64 -19.21 16.44
CA GLY A 244 -5.92 -19.68 17.81
C GLY A 244 -4.96 -20.75 18.33
N ARG A 245 -3.91 -21.11 17.57
CA ARG A 245 -2.85 -22.00 18.04
C ARG A 245 -1.61 -21.23 18.50
N GLU A 246 -0.94 -21.78 19.51
CA GLU A 246 0.31 -21.23 20.02
C GLU A 246 1.51 -21.80 19.27
N TYR A 247 2.43 -20.94 18.87
CA TYR A 247 3.66 -21.32 18.17
C TYR A 247 4.90 -20.93 18.99
N SER A 248 5.93 -21.78 18.94
CA SER A 248 7.22 -21.54 19.58
C SER A 248 8.19 -20.82 18.64
N THR A 249 9.01 -19.92 19.21
CA THR A 249 10.09 -19.22 18.50
C THR A 249 11.37 -20.04 18.35
N GLU A 250 11.48 -21.21 18.99
CA GLU A 250 12.75 -21.96 19.12
C GLU A 250 13.06 -22.90 17.94
N GLY A 251 12.10 -23.17 17.06
CA GLY A 251 12.21 -24.23 16.05
C GLY A 251 12.57 -23.80 14.62
N THR A 252 12.78 -22.50 14.37
CA THR A 252 12.80 -21.94 12.99
C THR A 252 14.18 -21.53 12.48
N ASN A 253 15.24 -21.71 13.27
CA ASN A 253 16.46 -20.91 13.13
C ASN A 253 17.63 -21.83 12.76
N THR A 254 18.14 -21.71 11.53
CA THR A 254 19.36 -22.41 11.08
C THR A 254 20.64 -21.61 11.35
N THR A 255 20.54 -20.31 11.66
CA THR A 255 21.68 -19.40 11.91
C THR A 255 21.40 -18.37 12.99
N GLU A 256 22.43 -17.87 13.69
CA GLU A 256 22.33 -16.85 14.74
C GLU A 256 21.78 -15.51 14.20
N THR A 257 22.12 -15.15 12.96
CA THR A 257 21.62 -13.94 12.28
C THR A 257 20.12 -14.01 12.00
N ALA A 258 19.60 -15.19 11.64
CA ALA A 258 18.17 -15.41 11.47
C ALA A 258 17.42 -15.27 12.80
N ALA A 259 18.00 -15.74 13.91
CA ALA A 259 17.41 -15.61 15.24
C ALA A 259 17.28 -14.14 15.70
N LEU A 260 18.29 -13.32 15.43
CA LEU A 260 18.26 -11.88 15.73
C LEU A 260 17.21 -11.15 14.88
N THR A 261 17.17 -11.45 13.57
CA THR A 261 16.20 -10.88 12.63
C THR A 261 14.77 -11.22 13.05
N GLN A 262 14.52 -12.48 13.42
CA GLN A 262 13.21 -12.94 13.88
C GLN A 262 12.77 -12.23 15.17
N LYS A 263 13.68 -12.03 16.13
CA LYS A 263 13.36 -11.34 17.38
C LYS A 263 12.94 -9.88 17.13
N ALA A 264 13.64 -9.17 16.24
CA ALA A 264 13.29 -7.82 15.83
C ALA A 264 11.93 -7.78 15.10
N MET A 265 11.70 -8.71 14.18
CA MET A 265 10.40 -8.83 13.52
C MET A 265 9.26 -9.15 14.49
N LEU A 266 9.49 -9.99 15.49
CA LEU A 266 8.48 -10.31 16.50
C LEU A 266 8.06 -9.07 17.29
N SER A 267 8.98 -8.19 17.65
CA SER A 267 8.62 -6.92 18.28
C SER A 267 7.84 -6.01 17.33
N ASP A 268 8.28 -5.89 16.07
CA ASP A 268 7.65 -5.00 15.09
C ASP A 268 6.22 -5.48 14.73
N LEU A 269 6.07 -6.78 14.42
CA LEU A 269 4.79 -7.40 14.06
C LEU A 269 3.80 -7.44 15.23
N ARG A 270 4.29 -7.49 16.48
CA ARG A 270 3.44 -7.32 17.67
C ARG A 270 2.91 -5.89 17.75
N ASP A 271 3.75 -4.90 17.49
CA ASP A 271 3.37 -3.49 17.53
C ASP A 271 2.37 -3.12 16.42
N TYR A 272 2.46 -3.77 15.24
CA TYR A 272 1.47 -3.68 14.16
C TYR A 272 0.17 -4.48 14.44
N GLY A 273 0.16 -5.33 15.47
CA GLY A 273 -1.00 -6.16 15.81
C GLY A 273 -1.14 -7.44 14.97
N LEU A 274 -0.13 -7.84 14.18
CA LEU A 274 -0.15 -9.10 13.44
C LEU A 274 0.07 -10.31 14.37
N LEU A 275 0.77 -10.11 15.48
CA LEU A 275 1.09 -11.15 16.45
C LEU A 275 0.66 -10.72 17.84
N TRP A 276 0.14 -11.67 18.60
CA TRP A 276 -0.09 -11.50 20.03
C TRP A 276 0.95 -12.28 20.83
N GLN A 277 1.53 -11.61 21.82
CA GLN A 277 2.43 -12.20 22.80
C GLN A 277 1.98 -11.77 24.19
N ARG A 278 1.85 -12.72 25.12
CA ARG A 278 1.47 -12.42 26.51
C ARG A 278 2.49 -11.53 27.23
N LYS A 279 3.77 -11.75 26.94
CA LYS A 279 4.89 -10.93 27.42
C LYS A 279 5.83 -10.66 26.24
N PRO A 280 6.46 -9.47 26.17
CA PRO A 280 7.38 -9.13 25.08
C PRO A 280 8.62 -10.05 25.02
N SER A 281 8.95 -10.71 26.14
CA SER A 281 10.04 -11.69 26.24
C SER A 281 9.58 -13.15 26.09
N SER A 282 8.29 -13.38 25.82
CA SER A 282 7.73 -14.73 25.66
C SER A 282 8.32 -15.40 24.42
N ARG A 283 8.74 -16.65 24.56
CA ARG A 283 9.15 -17.52 23.44
C ARG A 283 7.96 -18.12 22.69
N ARG A 284 6.75 -17.67 23.01
CA ARG A 284 5.49 -18.14 22.45
C ARG A 284 4.67 -16.99 21.94
N PHE A 285 4.04 -17.18 20.78
CA PHE A 285 3.21 -16.18 20.13
C PHE A 285 1.99 -16.83 19.46
N TYR A 286 0.97 -16.00 19.25
CA TYR A 286 -0.26 -16.36 18.56
C TYR A 286 -0.39 -15.50 17.30
N PRO A 287 -0.54 -16.09 16.11
CA PRO A 287 -0.84 -15.34 14.92
C PRO A 287 -2.27 -14.78 15.00
N THR A 288 -2.42 -13.50 14.68
CA THR A 288 -3.74 -12.89 14.54
C THR A 288 -4.29 -13.13 13.14
N ARG A 289 -5.57 -12.84 12.94
CA ARG A 289 -6.19 -13.00 11.63
C ARG A 289 -5.54 -12.14 10.56
N LEU A 290 -5.09 -10.93 10.89
CA LEU A 290 -4.32 -10.06 9.99
C LEU A 290 -3.12 -10.80 9.38
N ALA A 291 -2.40 -11.59 10.16
CA ALA A 291 -1.24 -12.35 9.69
C ALA A 291 -1.64 -13.54 8.80
N THR A 292 -2.65 -14.30 9.19
CA THR A 292 -3.09 -15.50 8.44
C THR A 292 -3.76 -15.17 7.10
N THR A 293 -4.35 -13.98 6.97
CA THR A 293 -4.98 -13.51 5.73
C THR A 293 -4.03 -12.76 4.81
N LEU A 294 -2.74 -12.66 5.12
CA LEU A 294 -1.76 -11.95 4.29
C LEU A 294 -1.73 -12.48 2.85
N THR A 295 -1.62 -13.80 2.69
CA THR A 295 -1.43 -14.47 1.38
C THR A 295 -2.68 -15.19 0.88
N SER A 296 -3.79 -15.08 1.63
CA SER A 296 -5.05 -15.73 1.29
C SER A 296 -6.03 -14.71 0.74
N SER A 297 -6.83 -15.09 -0.26
CA SER A 297 -7.96 -14.30 -0.78
C SER A 297 -9.19 -14.31 0.14
N SER A 298 -9.07 -14.93 1.32
CA SER A 298 -10.11 -14.92 2.35
C SER A 298 -10.23 -13.51 2.94
N PRO A 299 -11.44 -12.98 3.16
CA PRO A 299 -11.63 -11.65 3.70
C PRO A 299 -10.85 -11.48 5.03
N PRO A 300 -9.94 -10.48 5.14
CA PRO A 300 -9.22 -10.22 6.38
C PRO A 300 -10.17 -9.66 7.43
N LEU A 301 -9.99 -10.11 8.68
CA LEU A 301 -10.82 -9.83 9.85
C LEU A 301 -12.32 -10.13 9.61
N PRO A 302 -13.02 -10.90 10.46
CA PRO A 302 -14.45 -10.67 10.58
C PRO A 302 -14.53 -9.20 10.98
N THR A 303 -14.99 -8.35 10.06
CA THR A 303 -15.63 -7.10 10.45
C THR A 303 -16.71 -7.59 11.40
N SER A 304 -16.45 -7.46 12.70
CA SER A 304 -17.35 -7.94 13.72
C SER A 304 -18.70 -7.40 13.33
N THR A 305 -19.64 -8.30 13.10
CA THR A 305 -21.05 -8.03 12.91
C THR A 305 -21.63 -7.59 14.26
N GLY A 306 -21.03 -6.54 14.81
CA GLY A 306 -21.35 -5.87 16.06
C GLY A 306 -20.99 -4.39 15.88
N THR A 307 -22.03 -3.59 15.62
CA THR A 307 -22.27 -2.20 16.07
C THR A 307 -21.16 -1.13 16.13
N SER A 308 -19.92 -1.34 15.66
CA SER A 308 -18.85 -0.34 15.84
C SER A 308 -17.86 -0.20 14.68
N SER A 309 -18.06 -0.88 13.56
CA SER A 309 -17.45 -0.50 12.28
C SER A 309 -18.58 -0.22 11.28
N GLY A 310 -18.52 0.93 10.63
CA GLY A 310 -19.59 1.38 9.72
C GLY A 310 -19.95 0.31 8.69
N PRO A 311 -21.21 0.28 8.23
CA PRO A 311 -21.71 -0.79 7.37
C PRO A 311 -20.84 -1.01 6.11
N LYS A 312 -20.73 -2.26 5.65
CA LYS A 312 -20.19 -2.62 4.31
C LYS A 312 -20.98 -1.92 3.19
N GLU A 313 -22.20 -1.54 3.52
CA GLU A 313 -23.06 -0.63 2.80
C GLU A 313 -22.69 0.79 3.24
N GLY A 314 -22.39 1.72 2.32
CA GLY A 314 -21.89 3.04 2.72
C GLY A 314 -22.77 3.72 3.79
N PHE A 315 -22.17 4.59 4.59
CA PHE A 315 -22.82 5.19 5.76
C PHE A 315 -23.05 6.70 5.63
N ILE A 316 -22.58 7.30 4.54
CA ILE A 316 -22.59 8.75 4.35
C ILE A 316 -23.80 9.15 3.50
N VAL A 317 -24.55 10.13 3.98
CA VAL A 317 -25.58 10.84 3.23
C VAL A 317 -25.16 12.30 3.07
N LEU A 318 -25.08 12.78 1.83
CA LEU A 318 -24.75 14.15 1.47
C LEU A 318 -25.96 14.82 0.80
N GLU A 319 -26.39 15.95 1.36
CA GLU A 319 -27.47 16.79 0.82
C GLU A 319 -26.95 17.94 -0.07
N THR A 320 -27.84 18.56 -0.84
CA THR A 320 -27.54 19.72 -1.71
C THR A 320 -27.16 21.00 -0.96
N ASN A 321 -27.46 21.06 0.34
CA ASN A 321 -27.15 22.18 1.25
C ASN A 321 -25.78 22.03 1.95
N TYR A 322 -24.90 21.17 1.44
CA TYR A 322 -23.59 20.83 1.99
C TYR A 322 -23.61 20.12 3.36
N ARG A 323 -24.77 19.66 3.84
CA ARG A 323 -24.86 18.87 5.08
C ARG A 323 -24.53 17.42 4.81
N ILE A 324 -23.76 16.85 5.73
CA ILE A 324 -23.39 15.43 5.76
C ILE A 324 -24.00 14.80 7.01
N TYR A 325 -24.61 13.64 6.81
CA TYR A 325 -25.09 12.75 7.85
C TYR A 325 -24.36 11.43 7.70
N ALA A 326 -23.55 11.06 8.69
CA ALA A 326 -22.78 9.83 8.67
C ALA A 326 -23.32 8.88 9.76
N TYR A 327 -23.85 7.74 9.34
CA TYR A 327 -24.41 6.71 10.21
C TYR A 327 -23.31 5.74 10.67
N THR A 328 -22.50 6.17 11.63
CA THR A 328 -21.37 5.38 12.12
C THR A 328 -21.09 5.64 13.59
N ASP A 329 -20.77 4.58 14.31
CA ASP A 329 -20.26 4.61 15.68
C ASP A 329 -18.74 4.55 15.74
N ASN A 330 -18.10 4.27 14.60
CA ASN A 330 -16.67 4.06 14.56
C ASN A 330 -15.94 5.41 14.76
N PRO A 331 -15.10 5.55 15.80
CA PRO A 331 -14.35 6.77 16.06
C PRO A 331 -13.35 7.09 14.93
N LEU A 332 -12.76 6.09 14.28
CA LEU A 332 -11.86 6.28 13.15
C LEU A 332 -12.58 6.93 11.97
N GLN A 333 -13.75 6.43 11.58
CA GLN A 333 -14.54 7.00 10.48
C GLN A 333 -14.96 8.44 10.77
N THR A 334 -15.29 8.72 12.03
CA THR A 334 -15.59 10.09 12.49
C THR A 334 -14.36 10.99 12.39
N ALA A 335 -13.19 10.50 12.79
CA ALA A 335 -11.94 11.23 12.69
C ALA A 335 -11.58 11.53 11.22
N VAL A 336 -11.76 10.57 10.31
CA VAL A 336 -11.51 10.75 8.86
C VAL A 336 -12.42 11.85 8.30
N LEU A 337 -13.70 11.85 8.68
CA LEU A 337 -14.63 12.93 8.29
C LEU A 337 -14.20 14.30 8.83
N ASN A 338 -13.67 14.37 10.05
CA ASN A 338 -13.20 15.61 10.65
C ASN A 338 -12.02 16.28 9.91
N LEU A 339 -11.35 15.55 9.00
CA LEU A 339 -10.29 16.12 8.17
C LEU A 339 -10.80 17.14 7.16
N PHE A 340 -12.01 16.95 6.61
CA PHE A 340 -12.55 17.78 5.53
C PHE A 340 -13.99 18.28 5.76
N VAL A 341 -14.65 17.83 6.83
CA VAL A 341 -16.00 18.26 7.24
C VAL A 341 -15.93 19.02 8.56
N ALA A 342 -16.67 20.12 8.66
CA ALA A 342 -16.92 20.78 9.94
C ALA A 342 -18.02 20.02 10.68
N LEU A 343 -17.64 19.19 11.67
CA LEU A 343 -18.58 18.45 12.51
C LEU A 343 -19.36 19.41 13.42
N LYS A 344 -20.69 19.24 13.50
CA LYS A 344 -21.58 20.08 14.32
C LYS A 344 -22.15 19.32 15.52
N TYR A 345 -22.71 18.14 15.27
CA TYR A 345 -23.36 17.32 16.28
C TYR A 345 -22.88 15.87 16.18
N ARG A 346 -22.69 15.23 17.33
CA ARG A 346 -22.40 13.81 17.43
C ARG A 346 -23.45 13.17 18.34
N PHE A 347 -24.27 12.31 17.76
CA PHE A 347 -25.21 11.44 18.46
C PHE A 347 -24.66 10.00 18.47
N PRO A 348 -25.21 9.12 19.30
CA PRO A 348 -25.01 7.68 19.15
C PRO A 348 -25.46 7.28 17.73
N ASN A 349 -24.56 6.66 16.96
CA ASN A 349 -24.79 6.13 15.61
C ASN A 349 -25.02 7.17 14.51
N LEU A 350 -24.92 8.47 14.80
CA LEU A 350 -25.11 9.53 13.82
C LEU A 350 -24.18 10.72 14.07
N VAL A 351 -23.39 11.06 13.07
CA VAL A 351 -22.55 12.26 13.05
C VAL A 351 -23.10 13.23 12.00
N VAL A 352 -23.38 14.46 12.42
CA VAL A 352 -23.88 15.52 11.55
C VAL A 352 -22.80 16.58 11.38
N GLY A 353 -22.47 16.88 10.12
CA GLY A 353 -21.49 17.90 9.77
C GLY A 353 -21.92 18.70 8.55
N SER A 354 -21.10 19.68 8.18
CA SER A 354 -21.25 20.41 6.93
C SER A 354 -19.90 20.61 6.25
N ILE A 355 -19.85 20.46 4.94
CA ILE A 355 -18.68 20.84 4.15
C ILE A 355 -18.68 22.36 4.02
N THR A 356 -17.64 23.02 4.52
CA THR A 356 -17.46 24.47 4.40
C THR A 356 -16.19 24.79 3.65
N ARG A 357 -16.08 26.03 3.14
CA ARG A 357 -14.86 26.51 2.50
C ARG A 357 -13.64 26.36 3.40
N ASP A 358 -13.79 26.65 4.69
CA ASP A 358 -12.69 26.58 5.65
C ASP A 358 -12.29 25.14 5.95
N SER A 359 -13.25 24.21 6.02
CA SER A 359 -12.95 22.78 6.26
C SER A 359 -12.20 22.18 5.07
N VAL A 360 -12.60 22.50 3.84
CA VAL A 360 -11.92 22.04 2.63
C VAL A 360 -10.55 22.71 2.47
N LYS A 361 -10.42 24.00 2.75
CA LYS A 361 -9.10 24.68 2.76
C LYS A 361 -8.15 24.06 3.77
N LYS A 362 -8.64 23.71 4.97
CA LYS A 362 -7.86 22.99 5.97
C LYS A 362 -7.41 21.61 5.47
N ALA A 363 -8.31 20.84 4.85
CA ALA A 363 -7.97 19.55 4.25
C ALA A 363 -6.91 19.69 3.14
N LEU A 364 -7.07 20.68 2.25
CA LEU A 364 -6.12 20.99 1.18
C LEU A 364 -4.75 21.42 1.74
N ASN A 365 -4.69 22.09 2.89
CA ASN A 365 -3.43 22.43 3.57
C ASN A 365 -2.74 21.20 4.16
N ASN A 366 -3.50 20.19 4.57
CA ASN A 366 -2.99 18.88 4.95
C ASN A 366 -2.64 18.00 3.72
N GLY A 367 -2.74 18.54 2.50
CA GLY A 367 -2.41 17.84 1.26
C GLY A 367 -3.51 16.92 0.71
N ILE A 368 -4.72 16.96 1.26
CA ILE A 368 -5.84 16.14 0.77
C ILE A 368 -6.45 16.82 -0.45
N SER A 369 -6.49 16.15 -1.61
CA SER A 369 -7.02 16.75 -2.85
C SER A 369 -8.55 16.72 -2.92
N ALA A 370 -9.14 17.57 -3.77
CA ALA A 370 -10.59 17.59 -3.97
C ALA A 370 -11.10 16.23 -4.49
N GLU A 371 -10.37 15.62 -5.42
CA GLU A 371 -10.77 14.35 -6.03
C GLU A 371 -10.70 13.19 -5.03
N GLN A 372 -9.77 13.22 -4.09
CA GLN A 372 -9.71 12.25 -2.98
C GLN A 372 -10.92 12.37 -2.05
N ILE A 373 -11.33 13.60 -1.71
CA ILE A 373 -12.53 13.85 -0.89
C ILE A 373 -13.77 13.32 -1.62
N ILE A 374 -13.92 13.62 -2.91
CA ILE A 374 -15.04 13.15 -3.73
C ILE A 374 -15.04 11.62 -3.82
N SER A 375 -13.89 11.01 -4.08
CA SER A 375 -13.75 9.54 -4.16
C SER A 375 -14.15 8.85 -2.85
N TYR A 376 -13.75 9.41 -1.70
CA TYR A 376 -14.17 8.90 -0.39
C TYR A 376 -15.68 9.00 -0.18
N LEU A 377 -16.29 10.14 -0.52
CA LEU A 377 -17.73 10.34 -0.41
C LEU A 377 -18.50 9.37 -1.32
N ILE A 378 -17.98 9.06 -2.52
CA ILE A 378 -18.58 8.07 -3.43
C ILE A 378 -18.47 6.66 -2.87
N ALA A 379 -17.29 6.25 -2.41
CA ALA A 379 -17.03 4.90 -1.90
C ALA A 379 -17.90 4.57 -0.68
N HIS A 380 -18.06 5.53 0.23
CA HIS A 380 -18.81 5.36 1.47
C HIS A 380 -20.24 5.93 1.43
N ALA A 381 -20.79 6.19 0.23
CA ALA A 381 -22.17 6.67 0.08
C ALA A 381 -23.21 5.61 0.45
N HIS A 382 -24.25 6.05 1.16
CA HIS A 382 -25.34 5.20 1.62
C HIS A 382 -26.08 4.51 0.45
N PRO A 383 -26.54 3.25 0.58
CA PRO A 383 -27.25 2.54 -0.48
C PRO A 383 -28.47 3.30 -1.02
N GLN A 384 -29.15 4.07 -0.17
CA GLN A 384 -30.26 4.92 -0.63
C GLN A 384 -29.80 6.04 -1.56
N MET A 385 -28.60 6.60 -1.37
CA MET A 385 -28.02 7.57 -2.29
C MET A 385 -27.51 6.94 -3.58
N ARG A 386 -27.04 5.68 -3.55
CA ARG A 386 -26.62 4.96 -4.76
C ARG A 386 -27.76 4.75 -5.77
N LYS A 387 -29.02 4.86 -5.32
CA LYS A 387 -30.19 4.83 -6.20
C LYS A 387 -30.34 6.11 -7.04
N ASN A 388 -29.75 7.21 -6.62
CA ASN A 388 -29.80 8.48 -7.34
C ASN A 388 -28.66 8.55 -8.36
N ASN A 389 -28.96 9.06 -9.55
CA ASN A 389 -27.98 9.35 -10.58
C ASN A 389 -28.08 10.83 -10.97
N PRO A 390 -27.07 11.68 -10.72
CA PRO A 390 -25.75 11.37 -10.14
C PRO A 390 -25.76 11.05 -8.64
N LEU A 391 -24.83 10.20 -8.18
CA LEU A 391 -24.75 9.70 -6.79
C LEU A 391 -24.48 10.82 -5.78
N LEU A 392 -23.57 11.74 -6.09
CA LEU A 392 -23.35 12.96 -5.31
C LEU A 392 -23.92 14.17 -6.07
N PRO A 393 -24.53 15.15 -5.38
CA PRO A 393 -24.98 16.39 -6.02
C PRO A 393 -23.84 17.10 -6.76
N VAL A 394 -24.04 17.40 -8.04
CA VAL A 394 -23.02 18.05 -8.90
C VAL A 394 -22.56 19.40 -8.35
N THR A 395 -23.48 20.15 -7.76
CA THR A 395 -23.19 21.45 -7.14
C THR A 395 -22.14 21.33 -6.03
N VAL A 396 -22.21 20.28 -5.22
CA VAL A 396 -21.24 20.07 -4.13
C VAL A 396 -19.90 19.60 -4.69
N GLN A 397 -19.89 18.71 -5.68
CA GLN A 397 -18.65 18.25 -6.32
C GLN A 397 -17.87 19.41 -6.96
N ASP A 398 -18.56 20.24 -7.74
CA ASP A 398 -17.96 21.38 -8.41
C ASP A 398 -17.49 22.43 -7.41
N GLN A 399 -18.25 22.66 -6.33
CA GLN A 399 -17.85 23.60 -5.29
C GLN A 399 -16.54 23.18 -4.58
N ILE A 400 -16.36 21.89 -4.31
CA ILE A 400 -15.11 21.37 -3.72
C ILE A 400 -13.94 21.59 -4.68
N ARG A 401 -14.12 21.31 -5.98
CA ARG A 401 -13.10 21.55 -7.01
C ARG A 401 -12.76 23.04 -7.16
N LEU A 402 -13.76 23.92 -7.10
CA LEU A 402 -13.55 25.37 -7.15
C LEU A 402 -12.74 25.88 -5.95
N TRP A 403 -12.96 25.33 -4.75
CA TRP A 403 -12.16 25.69 -3.58
C TRP A 403 -10.70 25.22 -3.68
N GLU A 404 -10.42 24.11 -4.34
CA GLU A 404 -9.05 23.69 -4.67
C GLU A 404 -8.39 24.62 -5.70
N LEU A 405 -9.11 24.97 -6.77
CA LEU A 405 -8.64 25.93 -7.78
C LEU A 405 -8.37 27.31 -7.18
N GLU A 406 -9.14 27.72 -6.18
CA GLU A 406 -8.91 28.96 -5.46
C GLU A 406 -7.56 28.97 -4.72
N LYS A 407 -7.17 27.84 -4.09
CA LYS A 407 -5.84 27.69 -3.48
C LYS A 407 -4.74 27.69 -4.53
N ASN A 408 -4.94 26.97 -5.63
CA ASN A 408 -3.94 26.80 -6.70
C ASN A 408 -3.91 27.98 -7.69
N ARG A 409 -4.60 29.09 -7.39
CA ARG A 409 -4.66 30.28 -8.24
C ARG A 409 -3.31 30.97 -8.41
N LEU A 410 -2.46 30.93 -7.38
CA LEU A 410 -1.12 31.53 -7.40
C LEU A 410 -0.09 30.41 -7.49
N LYS A 411 0.68 30.39 -8.58
CA LYS A 411 1.84 29.51 -8.74
C LYS A 411 3.11 30.34 -8.56
N SER A 412 3.80 30.13 -7.45
CA SER A 412 5.13 30.70 -7.24
C SER A 412 6.18 29.79 -7.90
N LYS A 413 7.04 30.37 -8.73
CA LYS A 413 8.24 29.71 -9.21
C LYS A 413 9.43 30.56 -8.80
N GLU A 414 10.39 29.96 -8.11
CA GLU A 414 11.64 30.63 -7.75
C GLU A 414 12.51 30.77 -9.00
N GLY A 415 13.30 31.83 -9.06
CA GLY A 415 14.11 32.14 -10.23
C GLY A 415 14.74 33.52 -10.15
N TYR A 416 15.40 33.89 -11.24
CA TYR A 416 16.12 35.15 -11.36
C TYR A 416 15.47 36.02 -12.41
N LEU A 417 15.29 37.29 -12.05
CA LEU A 417 14.82 38.31 -12.97
C LEU A 417 16.02 38.97 -13.67
N TYR A 418 16.10 38.84 -14.98
CA TYR A 418 17.09 39.53 -15.81
C TYR A 418 16.49 40.84 -16.31
N THR A 419 17.11 41.96 -15.92
CA THR A 419 16.70 43.33 -16.25
C THR A 419 17.90 44.16 -16.69
N ALA A 420 17.64 45.38 -17.18
CA ALA A 420 18.65 46.39 -17.50
C ALA A 420 19.61 46.00 -18.65
N PHE A 421 19.08 45.43 -19.73
CA PHE A 421 19.83 45.25 -20.97
C PHE A 421 20.08 46.59 -21.67
N THR A 422 21.35 46.89 -21.94
CA THR A 422 21.82 48.11 -22.62
C THR A 422 21.33 48.17 -24.07
N SER A 423 21.39 47.04 -24.81
CA SER A 423 20.97 46.95 -26.21
C SER A 423 19.77 46.01 -26.39
N PRO A 424 18.81 46.33 -27.28
CA PRO A 424 17.73 45.41 -27.63
C PRO A 424 18.24 44.12 -28.28
N ALA A 425 19.34 44.18 -29.03
CA ALA A 425 19.94 42.99 -29.65
C ALA A 425 20.55 42.03 -28.61
N ASP A 426 21.11 42.57 -27.52
CA ASP A 426 21.64 41.74 -26.43
C ASP A 426 20.51 41.05 -25.67
N TYR A 427 19.38 41.73 -25.46
CA TYR A 427 18.19 41.13 -24.86
C TYR A 427 17.66 39.97 -25.70
N GLU A 428 17.45 40.16 -27.01
CA GLU A 428 16.90 39.11 -27.88
C GLU A 428 17.83 37.89 -27.96
N LEU A 429 19.15 38.11 -27.98
CA LEU A 429 20.13 37.05 -28.10
C LEU A 429 20.21 36.21 -26.81
N VAL A 430 20.21 36.86 -25.63
CA VAL A 430 20.17 36.16 -24.34
C VAL A 430 18.82 35.45 -24.14
N LEU A 431 17.71 36.08 -24.56
CA LEU A 431 16.39 35.46 -24.52
C LEU A 431 16.31 34.22 -25.42
N ASN A 432 16.86 34.29 -26.64
CA ASN A 432 16.89 33.15 -27.57
C ASN A 432 17.72 31.99 -27.01
N TYR A 433 18.87 32.29 -26.38
CA TYR A 433 19.66 31.28 -25.70
C TYR A 433 18.89 30.64 -24.52
N ALA A 434 18.21 31.45 -23.71
CA ALA A 434 17.40 30.95 -22.60
C ALA A 434 16.16 30.16 -23.07
N ARG A 435 15.56 30.51 -24.21
CA ARG A 435 14.48 29.75 -24.85
C ARG A 435 14.95 28.40 -25.39
N GLN A 436 16.14 28.34 -26.00
CA GLN A 436 16.74 27.08 -26.45
C GLN A 436 16.99 26.09 -25.30
N LEU A 437 17.28 26.61 -24.11
CA LEU A 437 17.48 25.82 -22.90
C LEU A 437 16.17 25.52 -22.15
N ASP A 438 15.01 26.03 -22.60
CA ASP A 438 13.69 25.89 -21.97
C ASP A 438 13.64 26.34 -20.49
N VAL A 439 14.40 27.40 -20.16
CA VAL A 439 14.51 27.92 -18.78
C VAL A 439 13.78 29.24 -18.55
N VAL A 440 13.12 29.79 -19.59
CA VAL A 440 12.38 31.06 -19.51
C VAL A 440 10.97 30.80 -18.94
N LEU A 441 10.66 31.43 -17.82
CA LEU A 441 9.38 31.29 -17.12
C LEU A 441 8.42 32.44 -17.43
N TRP A 442 8.94 33.62 -17.71
CA TRP A 442 8.16 34.81 -18.05
C TRP A 442 9.02 35.77 -18.88
N GLU A 443 8.41 36.49 -19.81
CA GLU A 443 9.08 37.48 -20.65
C GLU A 443 8.24 38.74 -20.81
N ASN A 444 8.92 39.88 -20.95
CA ASN A 444 8.32 41.15 -21.29
C ASN A 444 9.26 41.96 -22.18
N ALA A 445 8.96 41.95 -23.48
CA ALA A 445 9.74 42.65 -24.49
C ALA A 445 9.72 44.18 -24.31
N ALA A 446 8.61 44.75 -23.83
CA ALA A 446 8.46 46.20 -23.65
C ALA A 446 9.41 46.76 -22.57
N LYS A 447 9.62 45.99 -21.49
CA LYS A 447 10.55 46.34 -20.41
C LYS A 447 11.94 45.71 -20.58
N ARG A 448 12.17 44.94 -21.66
CA ARG A 448 13.39 44.17 -21.92
C ARG A 448 13.79 43.35 -20.69
N CYS A 449 12.86 42.59 -20.14
CA CYS A 449 13.14 41.73 -19.01
C CYS A 449 12.54 40.34 -19.22
N PHE A 450 13.17 39.35 -18.60
CA PHE A 450 12.65 37.98 -18.57
C PHE A 450 13.04 37.33 -17.24
N PHE A 451 12.23 36.37 -16.81
CA PHE A 451 12.43 35.60 -15.59
C PHE A 451 12.90 34.21 -15.97
N GLY A 452 14.07 33.81 -15.49
CA GLY A 452 14.66 32.49 -15.71
C GLY A 452 14.55 31.59 -14.49
N SER A 453 14.45 30.28 -14.71
CA SER A 453 14.51 29.28 -13.64
C SER A 453 15.88 29.29 -12.93
N VAL A 454 15.90 28.87 -11.66
CA VAL A 454 17.13 28.71 -10.86
C VAL A 454 18.13 27.77 -11.55
N ASP A 455 17.64 26.65 -12.10
CA ASP A 455 18.46 25.63 -12.77
C ASP A 455 19.18 26.18 -14.00
N GLY A 456 18.56 27.15 -14.68
CA GLY A 456 19.11 27.79 -15.87
C GLY A 456 20.04 28.96 -15.57
N HIS A 457 20.09 29.43 -14.33
CA HIS A 457 20.78 30.67 -13.98
C HIS A 457 22.28 30.61 -14.27
N ALA A 458 22.95 29.51 -13.90
CA ALA A 458 24.38 29.33 -14.13
C ALA A 458 24.74 29.33 -15.63
N ASN A 459 23.89 28.71 -16.46
CA ASN A 459 24.10 28.63 -17.90
C ASN A 459 23.91 30.00 -18.57
N ILE A 460 22.86 30.73 -18.20
CA ILE A 460 22.60 32.08 -18.71
C ILE A 460 23.72 33.04 -18.27
N LYS A 461 24.12 32.98 -16.99
CA LYS A 461 25.21 33.81 -16.46
C LYS A 461 26.53 33.52 -17.17
N GLY A 462 26.90 32.25 -17.33
CA GLY A 462 28.12 31.85 -18.04
C GLY A 462 28.10 32.20 -19.54
N PHE A 463 26.92 32.32 -20.15
CA PHE A 463 26.78 32.82 -21.52
C PHE A 463 26.98 34.34 -21.60
N ILE A 464 26.44 35.09 -20.63
CA ILE A 464 26.64 36.53 -20.52
C ILE A 464 28.12 36.84 -20.26
N GLU A 465 28.75 36.20 -19.27
CA GLU A 465 30.16 36.42 -18.90
C GLU A 465 31.15 36.11 -20.03
N ARG A 466 30.92 35.02 -20.78
CA ARG A 466 31.73 34.70 -21.98
C ARG A 466 31.69 35.80 -23.03
N ARG A 467 30.58 36.54 -23.12
CA ARG A 467 30.41 37.65 -24.06
C ARG A 467 31.01 38.95 -23.53
N THR A 468 30.82 39.26 -22.24
CA THR A 468 31.41 40.47 -21.63
C THR A 468 32.94 40.36 -21.53
N GLY A 469 33.48 39.17 -21.24
CA GLY A 469 34.92 38.91 -21.20
C GLY A 469 35.58 38.79 -22.57
N GLY A 470 34.82 38.59 -23.65
CA GLY A 470 35.32 38.62 -25.03
C GLY A 470 35.33 40.02 -25.66
N ASN A 471 34.78 41.02 -24.96
CA ASN A 471 34.68 42.42 -25.41
C ASN A 471 35.54 43.38 -24.56
N ALA A 472 36.46 42.85 -23.75
CA ALA A 472 37.43 43.60 -22.94
C ALA A 472 38.81 43.61 -23.59
#